data_AF-A0A847CCA2-F1
#
_entry.id   AF-A0A847CCA2-F1
#
_cell.length_a   1.000
_cell.length_b   1.000
_cell.length_c   1.000
_cell.angle_alpha   90.00
_cell.angle_beta   90.00
_cell.angle_gamma   90.00
#
_symmetry.space_group_name_H-M   'P 1'
#
loop_
_entity.id
_entity.type
_entity.pdbx_description
1 polymer ?
#
loop_
_entity_poly.entity_id
_entity_poly.type
_entity_poly.pdbx_seq_one_letter_code
_entity_poly.pdbx_strand_id
1 'polypeptide(L)'
;MLSAKFIEKDFEQHIIDYLYQNGGYSEKPRDSYDKENSLIQDDVVNFIKETQKSNWNKLVSKSKSESIAQERLIDALIDERRVNGTLSLLRKGFKCADIHFSTVGWKPNTQKGTTVKNLYNANIFTCIN
;
A
#
# COMPACT_ATOMS: atom_id res chain seq x y z
N MET A 1 13.78 27.59 -34.95
CA MET A 1 13.88 26.63 -33.84
C MET A 1 12.81 25.57 -34.06
N LEU A 2 13.19 24.31 -34.18
CA LEU A 2 12.22 23.20 -34.17
C LEU A 2 11.60 23.16 -32.77
N SER A 3 10.29 23.35 -32.69
CA SER A 3 9.53 23.08 -31.46
C SER A 3 9.72 21.61 -31.13
N ALA A 4 10.27 21.30 -29.95
CA ALA A 4 10.32 19.92 -29.48
C ALA A 4 8.88 19.41 -29.37
N LYS A 5 8.52 18.43 -30.19
CA LYS A 5 7.21 17.81 -30.15
C LYS A 5 7.20 16.80 -29.01
N PHE A 6 6.73 17.23 -27.85
CA PHE A 6 6.47 16.35 -26.73
C PHE A 6 5.30 15.41 -27.08
N ILE A 7 5.48 14.13 -26.82
CA ILE A 7 4.43 13.12 -26.90
C ILE A 7 4.03 12.67 -25.49
N GLU A 8 2.88 11.99 -25.37
CA GLU A 8 2.38 11.45 -24.09
C GLU A 8 3.44 10.64 -23.34
N LYS A 9 4.28 9.89 -24.08
CA LYS A 9 5.38 9.12 -23.50
C LYS A 9 6.44 10.00 -22.81
N ASP A 10 6.76 11.17 -23.37
CA ASP A 10 7.72 12.09 -22.74
C ASP A 10 7.13 12.70 -21.47
N PHE A 11 5.83 13.00 -21.48
CA PHE A 11 5.12 13.53 -20.32
C PHE A 11 5.01 12.50 -19.19
N GLU A 12 4.64 11.26 -19.53
CA GLU A 12 4.61 10.13 -18.61
C GLU A 12 5.98 9.91 -17.96
N GLN A 13 7.04 9.86 -18.76
CA GLN A 13 8.41 9.69 -18.25
C GLN A 13 8.80 10.84 -17.31
N HIS A 14 8.45 12.08 -17.65
CA HIS A 14 8.73 13.23 -16.78
C HIS A 14 8.04 13.12 -15.42
N ILE A 15 6.78 12.67 -15.38
CA ILE A 15 6.06 12.43 -14.12
C ILE A 15 6.73 11.31 -13.31
N ILE A 16 7.07 10.20 -13.97
CA ILE A 16 7.72 9.04 -13.35
C ILE A 16 9.05 9.44 -12.71
N ASP A 17 9.91 10.14 -13.46
CA ASP A 17 11.20 10.61 -12.99
C ASP A 17 11.04 11.51 -11.76
N TYR A 18 10.06 12.42 -11.79
CA TYR A 18 9.77 13.30 -10.67
C TYR A 18 9.30 12.53 -9.43
N LEU A 19 8.40 11.55 -9.59
CA LEU A 19 7.90 10.71 -8.50
C LEU A 19 9.00 9.87 -7.85
N TYR A 20 9.94 9.36 -8.63
CA TYR A 20 11.10 8.61 -8.11
C TYR A 20 12.07 9.52 -7.37
N GLN A 21 12.42 10.67 -7.96
CA GLN A 21 13.45 11.55 -7.39
C GLN A 21 12.94 12.34 -6.17
N ASN A 22 11.66 12.74 -6.17
CA ASN A 22 11.11 13.68 -5.20
C ASN A 22 9.91 13.13 -4.40
N GLY A 23 9.18 12.17 -4.96
CA GLY A 23 7.96 11.63 -4.37
C GLY A 23 8.16 10.43 -3.46
N GLY A 24 9.34 9.79 -3.48
CA GLY A 24 9.63 8.57 -2.72
C GLY A 24 8.94 7.32 -3.29
N TYR A 25 8.58 7.34 -4.58
CA TYR A 25 7.96 6.19 -5.25
C TYR A 25 9.03 5.19 -5.69
N SER A 26 8.69 3.91 -5.67
CA SER A 26 9.49 2.83 -6.26
C SER A 26 8.82 2.26 -7.50
N GLU A 27 9.61 1.78 -8.45
CA GLU A 27 9.12 1.06 -9.63
C GLU A 27 8.77 -0.40 -9.29
N LYS A 28 7.69 -0.90 -9.90
CA LYS A 28 7.41 -2.33 -9.99
C LYS A 28 6.96 -2.71 -11.39
N PRO A 29 7.22 -3.95 -11.83
CA PRO A 29 6.73 -4.43 -13.11
C PRO A 29 5.20 -4.44 -13.11
N ARG A 30 4.62 -4.20 -14.29
CA ARG A 30 3.17 -4.21 -14.51
C ARG A 30 2.47 -5.49 -14.02
N ASP A 31 3.17 -6.62 -14.06
CA ASP A 31 2.65 -7.92 -13.60
C ASP A 31 2.47 -8.01 -12.08
N SER A 32 3.07 -7.09 -11.31
CA SER A 32 2.81 -6.97 -9.87
C SER A 32 1.43 -6.39 -9.54
N TYR A 33 0.75 -5.80 -10.52
CA TYR A 33 -0.57 -5.21 -10.33
C TYR A 33 -1.68 -6.20 -10.72
N ASP A 34 -2.43 -6.62 -9.73
CA ASP A 34 -3.66 -7.39 -9.90
C ASP A 34 -4.76 -6.46 -10.40
N LYS A 35 -5.09 -6.58 -11.70
CA LYS A 35 -6.10 -5.74 -12.36
C LYS A 35 -7.52 -6.01 -11.85
N GLU A 36 -7.84 -7.27 -11.56
CA GLU A 36 -9.17 -7.67 -11.12
C GLU A 36 -9.49 -7.06 -9.76
N ASN A 37 -8.53 -7.09 -8.84
CA ASN A 37 -8.68 -6.51 -7.51
C ASN A 37 -8.16 -5.09 -7.39
N SER A 38 -7.55 -4.53 -8.44
CA SER A 38 -6.92 -3.21 -8.43
C SER A 38 -5.97 -3.01 -7.23
N LEU A 39 -5.04 -3.95 -7.04
CA LEU A 39 -4.12 -3.99 -5.90
C LEU A 39 -2.72 -4.47 -6.31
N ILE A 40 -1.71 -3.97 -5.60
CA ILE A 40 -0.39 -4.61 -5.54
C ILE A 40 -0.36 -5.35 -4.21
N GLN A 41 -0.75 -6.63 -4.22
CA GLN A 41 -1.00 -7.40 -3.00
C GLN A 41 0.24 -7.47 -2.10
N ASP A 42 1.42 -7.62 -2.71
CA ASP A 42 2.70 -7.63 -1.99
C ASP A 42 2.97 -6.34 -1.22
N ASP A 43 2.59 -5.17 -1.75
CA ASP A 43 2.79 -3.90 -1.05
C ASP A 43 1.90 -3.81 0.19
N VAL A 44 0.66 -4.30 0.10
CA VAL A 44 -0.23 -4.39 1.27
C VAL A 44 0.39 -5.30 2.32
N VAL A 45 0.79 -6.51 1.95
CA VAL A 45 1.37 -7.46 2.89
C VAL A 45 2.65 -6.92 3.51
N ASN A 46 3.55 -6.36 2.70
CA ASN A 46 4.83 -5.81 3.17
C ASN A 46 4.60 -4.64 4.12
N PHE A 47 3.68 -3.72 3.79
CA PHE A 47 3.30 -2.64 4.70
C PHE A 47 2.83 -3.18 6.04
N ILE A 48 1.96 -4.20 6.06
CA ILE A 48 1.48 -4.82 7.31
C ILE A 48 2.61 -5.53 8.07
N LYS A 49 3.49 -6.27 7.39
CA LYS A 49 4.62 -6.97 8.02
C LYS A 49 5.59 -6.00 8.70
N GLU A 50 5.92 -4.90 8.03
CA GLU A 50 6.86 -3.89 8.53
C GLU A 50 6.24 -3.06 9.66
N THR A 51 4.98 -2.64 9.51
CA THR A 51 4.36 -1.69 10.43
C THR A 51 3.62 -2.34 11.59
N GLN A 52 3.10 -3.55 11.40
CA GLN A 52 2.13 -4.21 12.28
C GLN A 52 2.53 -5.67 12.56
N LYS A 53 3.83 -5.94 12.68
CA LYS A 53 4.43 -7.27 12.88
C LYS A 53 3.77 -8.13 13.97
N SER A 54 3.39 -7.52 15.10
CA SER A 54 2.68 -8.24 16.18
C SER A 54 1.32 -8.78 15.72
N ASN A 55 0.57 -7.97 14.97
CA ASN A 55 -0.73 -8.37 14.41
C ASN A 55 -0.56 -9.38 13.28
N TRP A 56 0.45 -9.19 12.42
CA TRP A 56 0.83 -10.15 11.39
C TRP A 56 1.11 -11.54 11.97
N ASN A 57 1.99 -11.61 12.99
CA ASN A 57 2.34 -12.88 13.65
C ASN A 57 1.13 -13.56 14.29
N LYS A 58 0.18 -12.79 14.84
CA LYS A 58 -1.09 -13.34 15.35
C LYS A 58 -1.93 -13.92 14.21
N LEU A 59 -2.03 -13.25 13.07
CA LEU A 59 -2.77 -13.75 11.92
C LEU A 59 -2.13 -15.03 11.38
N VAL A 60 -0.81 -15.09 11.30
CA VAL A 60 -0.06 -16.30 10.95
C VAL A 60 -0.28 -17.40 12.00
N SER A 61 -0.28 -17.12 13.30
CA SER A 61 -0.59 -18.19 14.28
C SER A 61 -2.02 -18.75 14.14
N LYS A 62 -2.97 -17.92 13.68
CA LYS A 62 -4.36 -18.32 13.40
C LYS A 62 -4.53 -18.98 12.03
N SER A 63 -3.55 -18.87 11.16
CA SER A 63 -3.59 -19.34 9.77
C SER A 63 -2.48 -20.37 9.60
N LYS A 64 -2.84 -21.63 9.28
CA LYS A 64 -1.90 -22.76 9.33
C LYS A 64 -0.59 -22.59 8.53
N SER A 65 -0.50 -21.60 7.64
CA SER A 65 0.72 -21.17 6.96
C SER A 65 0.72 -19.66 6.70
N GLU A 66 1.90 -19.12 6.36
CA GLU A 66 2.05 -17.71 5.99
C GLU A 66 1.30 -17.36 4.69
N SER A 67 1.33 -18.25 3.69
CA SER A 67 0.56 -18.08 2.43
C SER A 67 -0.94 -17.91 2.70
N ILE A 68 -1.50 -18.77 3.56
CA ILE A 68 -2.92 -18.68 3.93
C ILE A 68 -3.19 -17.38 4.70
N ALA A 69 -2.25 -16.91 5.51
CA ALA A 69 -2.38 -15.61 6.19
C ALA A 69 -2.40 -14.44 5.20
N GLN A 70 -1.57 -14.49 4.15
CA GLN A 70 -1.53 -13.47 3.09
C GLN A 70 -2.87 -13.44 2.34
N GLU A 71 -3.34 -14.59 1.86
CA GLU A 71 -4.62 -14.73 1.16
C GLU A 71 -5.78 -14.15 2.00
N ARG A 72 -5.91 -14.60 3.25
CA ARG A 72 -6.97 -14.13 4.16
C ARG A 72 -6.90 -12.63 4.47
N LEU A 73 -5.69 -12.06 4.52
CA LEU A 73 -5.51 -10.62 4.73
C LEU A 73 -6.02 -9.84 3.51
N ILE A 74 -5.66 -10.27 2.31
CA ILE A 74 -6.06 -9.63 1.05
C ILE A 74 -7.58 -9.75 0.84
N ASP A 75 -8.15 -10.94 1.05
CA ASP A 75 -9.59 -11.16 0.95
C ASP A 75 -10.37 -10.24 1.88
N ALA A 76 -9.95 -10.15 3.15
CA ALA A 76 -10.60 -9.28 4.13
C ALA A 76 -10.50 -7.79 3.76
N LEU A 77 -9.39 -7.36 3.16
CA LEU A 77 -9.24 -6.00 2.66
C LEU A 77 -10.20 -5.72 1.49
N ILE A 78 -10.27 -6.65 0.53
CA ILE A 78 -11.16 -6.54 -0.63
C ILE A 78 -12.61 -6.49 -0.18
N ASP A 79 -13.00 -7.35 0.75
CA ASP A 79 -14.34 -7.38 1.33
C ASP A 79 -14.69 -6.08 2.06
N GLU A 80 -13.80 -5.56 2.91
CA GLU A 80 -14.02 -4.28 3.59
C GLU A 80 -14.18 -3.14 2.57
N ARG A 81 -13.32 -3.11 1.54
CA ARG A 81 -13.41 -2.12 0.46
C ARG A 81 -14.73 -2.22 -0.30
N ARG A 82 -15.22 -3.44 -0.55
CA ARG A 82 -16.49 -3.70 -1.24
C ARG A 82 -17.69 -3.24 -0.42
N VAL A 83 -17.68 -3.50 0.90
CA VAL A 83 -18.81 -3.21 1.79
C VAL A 83 -18.84 -1.73 2.18
N ASN A 84 -17.70 -1.15 2.57
CA ASN A 84 -17.62 0.18 3.18
C ASN A 84 -16.93 1.23 2.30
N GLY A 85 -16.35 0.83 1.17
CA GLY A 85 -15.65 1.72 0.24
C GLY A 85 -14.21 2.01 0.64
N THR A 86 -13.40 2.43 -0.35
CA THR A 86 -11.97 2.73 -0.19
C THR A 86 -11.71 3.79 0.88
N LEU A 87 -12.54 4.84 0.95
CA LEU A 87 -12.34 5.91 1.91
C LEU A 87 -12.54 5.45 3.36
N SER A 88 -13.48 4.54 3.61
CA SER A 88 -13.67 3.93 4.93
C SER A 88 -12.47 3.04 5.28
N LEU A 89 -12.03 2.20 4.34
CA LEU A 89 -10.87 1.33 4.49
C LEU A 89 -9.60 2.12 4.88
N LEU A 90 -9.33 3.25 4.23
CA LEU A 90 -8.14 4.07 4.53
C LEU A 90 -8.23 4.77 5.90
N ARG A 91 -9.42 5.25 6.28
CA ARG A 91 -9.61 5.99 7.54
C ARG A 91 -9.68 5.08 8.75
N LYS A 92 -10.33 3.93 8.60
CA LYS A 92 -10.66 3.05 9.73
C LYS A 92 -9.84 1.78 9.73
N GLY A 93 -9.18 1.42 8.64
CA GLY A 93 -8.58 0.09 8.49
C GLY A 93 -9.64 -0.99 8.26
N PHE A 94 -9.26 -2.24 8.51
CA PHE A 94 -10.15 -3.40 8.37
C PHE A 94 -9.86 -4.44 9.45
N LYS A 95 -10.67 -5.50 9.51
CA LYS A 95 -10.45 -6.63 10.42
C LYS A 95 -10.26 -7.92 9.65
N CYS A 96 -9.31 -8.74 10.07
CA CYS A 96 -9.13 -10.10 9.59
C CYS A 96 -8.91 -11.02 10.79
N ALA A 97 -9.70 -12.09 10.92
CA ALA A 97 -9.66 -13.02 12.05
C ALA A 97 -9.63 -12.33 13.43
N ASP A 98 -10.53 -11.35 13.64
CA ASP A 98 -10.63 -10.49 14.84
C ASP A 98 -9.42 -9.59 15.14
N ILE A 99 -8.47 -9.52 14.22
CA ILE A 99 -7.28 -8.66 14.34
C ILE A 99 -7.51 -7.42 13.48
N HIS A 100 -7.25 -6.25 14.05
CA HIS A 100 -7.39 -4.99 13.33
C HIS A 100 -6.10 -4.61 12.59
N PHE A 101 -6.24 -4.20 11.33
CA PHE A 101 -5.14 -3.76 10.47
C PHE A 101 -5.40 -2.36 9.91
N SER A 102 -4.43 -1.47 10.07
CA SER A 102 -4.40 -0.17 9.41
C SER A 102 -3.76 -0.29 8.03
N THR A 103 -4.26 0.46 7.05
CA THR A 103 -3.78 0.45 5.66
C THR A 103 -2.90 1.64 5.30
N VAL A 104 -2.90 2.68 6.14
CA VAL A 104 -2.18 3.94 5.91
C VAL A 104 -1.60 4.46 7.22
N GLY A 105 -0.35 4.91 7.18
CA GLY A 105 0.20 5.82 8.17
C GLY A 105 -0.21 7.25 7.84
N TRP A 106 -0.92 7.92 8.74
CA TRP A 106 -1.33 9.32 8.53
C TRP A 106 -0.23 10.29 8.96
N LYS A 107 -0.08 11.40 8.23
CA LYS A 107 0.89 12.45 8.57
C LYS A 107 0.59 12.96 9.98
N PRO A 108 1.58 12.97 10.89
CA PRO A 108 1.33 13.39 12.27
C PRO A 108 1.02 14.89 12.35
N ASN A 109 0.03 15.26 13.16
CA ASN A 109 -0.33 16.66 13.43
C ASN A 109 0.71 17.39 14.31
N THR A 110 1.53 16.64 15.06
CA THR A 110 2.56 17.19 15.93
C THR A 110 3.85 16.39 15.80
N GLN A 111 5.01 17.01 16.05
CA GLN A 111 6.31 16.35 15.94
C GLN A 111 6.58 15.32 17.06
N LYS A 112 5.72 15.23 18.09
CA LYS A 112 6.00 14.48 19.32
C LYS A 112 5.76 12.97 19.25
N GLY A 113 5.05 12.47 18.23
CA GLY A 113 4.78 11.03 18.08
C GLY A 113 5.80 10.32 17.19
N THR A 114 6.86 9.75 17.77
CA THR A 114 7.86 8.95 17.02
C THR A 114 7.23 7.76 16.31
N THR A 115 6.29 7.06 16.97
CA THR A 115 5.57 5.91 16.38
C THR A 115 4.71 6.29 15.19
N VAL A 116 3.94 7.38 15.27
CA VAL A 116 3.06 7.84 14.17
C VAL A 116 3.91 8.33 12.98
N LYS A 117 5.03 9.00 13.25
CA LYS A 117 5.98 9.41 12.22
C LYS A 117 6.60 8.21 11.51
N ASN A 118 7.02 7.18 12.26
CA ASN A 118 7.57 5.96 11.68
C ASN A 118 6.54 5.24 10.81
N LEU A 119 5.28 5.16 11.26
CA LEU A 119 4.20 4.57 10.48
C LEU A 119 3.94 5.35 9.18
N TYR A 120 3.92 6.69 9.24
CA TYR A 120 3.79 7.55 8.05
C TYR A 120 4.95 7.35 7.06
N ASN A 121 6.17 7.27 7.56
CA ASN A 121 7.37 7.08 6.74
C ASN A 121 7.46 5.65 6.15
N ALA A 122 6.74 4.69 6.71
CA ALA A 122 6.68 3.32 6.22
C ALA A 122 5.60 3.13 5.14
N ASN A 123 4.85 4.17 4.76
CA ASN A 123 3.93 4.10 3.63
C ASN A 123 4.68 3.71 2.35
N ILE A 124 4.08 2.83 1.55
CA ILE A 124 4.65 2.36 0.30
C ILE A 124 3.94 3.07 -0.85
N PHE A 125 4.73 3.68 -1.73
CA PHE A 125 4.25 4.33 -2.94
C PHE A 125 4.92 3.67 -4.14
N THR A 126 4.10 3.12 -5.04
CA THR A 126 4.59 2.35 -6.19
C THR A 126 4.11 2.96 -7.48
N CYS A 127 5.01 3.07 -8.45
CA CYS A 127 4.67 3.35 -9.83
C CYS A 127 4.78 2.06 -10.64
N ILE A 128 3.75 1.78 -11.42
CA ILE A 128 3.75 0.69 -12.40
C ILE A 128 3.84 1.32 -13.79
N ASN A 129 4.79 0.86 -14.59
CA ASN A 129 4.88 1.20 -16.01
C ASN A 129 4.94 -0.09 -16.83
#